data_AF-A0A7K9J2W6-F1
#
_entry.id   AF-A0A7K9J2W6-F1
#
_cell.length_a   1.000
_cell.length_b   1.000
_cell.length_c   1.000
_cell.angle_alpha   90.00
_cell.angle_beta   90.00
_cell.angle_gamma   90.00
#
_symmetry.space_group_name_H-M   'P 1'
#
loop_
_entity.id
_entity.type
_entity.pdbx_description
1 polymer ?
#
loop_
_entity_poly.entity_id
_entity_poly.type
_entity_poly.pdbx_seq_one_letter_code
_entity_poly.pdbx_strand_id
1 'polypeptide(L)'
;QEKKIFMVQGPYPVIRHQLRARGWVERKLPSMGRQLEQHHPLHYAWSPAEEEEEKEEEQCDEDLNGIHDLMSYLVRDRLPNFIWTNFLEATDHELLQQDHVVNHYSRVDAFTTKEGLCLSLQNLPWIEQADPNTFFPRCYRLGTMDEQEAFIEDFRLTAARSLLKLALEEAGDRPVRTKQVPNSAKRAGWHRSHVSHPKHSTAPAGSPLYPELVEEALEVCKQHLGVLRHQDIDRGTPSPCRTCINWDRFLQEYYRVAHEGAGLVLTRQQRKQCQNLLQCLAEQLPQLGMEGKLNIWILKPGAESQGRGIVCTTRLEEVLQLARGFTAPSVQVGRWVVQKYVEQLLTIFGTKFDIRQWFVVTDWKPLTVWFYRDCYLRFCSWPFSLCHLERARHLCNVSVQKWYKTSPDQDPRVPPDKIWSNKQFQEYLAQLGQADAWHQVLVPGMKAAILNTLRSAQDQVGFRKGSFELYGADFLVGEDCQPWLLEINSCPTMRASSAVTRRLCANVQRDTLRLVLDRKNNPTCSIGAFELIYKE
;
A
#
# COMPACT_ATOMS: atom_id res chain seq x y z
N GLN A 1 43.23 1.84 -11.57
CA GLN A 1 43.93 1.39 -10.36
C GLN A 1 43.07 1.59 -9.10
N GLU A 2 42.34 2.70 -8.98
CA GLU A 2 41.48 2.99 -7.80
C GLU A 2 40.10 2.28 -7.75
N LYS A 3 39.75 1.41 -8.72
CA LYS A 3 38.43 0.74 -8.81
C LYS A 3 37.23 1.72 -8.74
N LYS A 4 37.31 2.86 -9.45
CA LYS A 4 36.26 3.91 -9.50
C LYS A 4 35.59 4.01 -10.88
N ILE A 5 35.11 2.89 -11.41
CA ILE A 5 34.30 2.87 -12.63
C ILE A 5 32.86 2.59 -12.20
N PHE A 6 31.90 3.33 -12.73
CA PHE A 6 30.49 3.10 -12.43
C PHE A 6 29.64 2.98 -13.69
N MET A 7 28.47 2.38 -13.53
CA MET A 7 27.43 2.30 -14.55
C MET A 7 26.10 2.73 -13.94
N VAL A 8 25.38 3.62 -14.63
CA VAL A 8 24.01 4.02 -14.27
C VAL A 8 23.10 3.70 -15.45
N GLN A 9 22.06 2.91 -15.20
CA GLN A 9 20.99 2.66 -16.15
C GLN A 9 19.68 3.27 -15.64
N GLY A 10 19.14 4.22 -16.41
CA GLY A 10 17.97 5.01 -16.07
C GLY A 10 18.27 6.49 -15.75
N PRO A 11 17.23 7.26 -15.41
CA PRO A 11 17.28 8.72 -15.30
C PRO A 11 17.72 9.14 -13.88
N TYR A 12 18.99 8.85 -13.54
CA TYR A 12 19.56 9.19 -12.23
C TYR A 12 20.66 10.27 -12.33
N PRO A 13 20.34 11.51 -12.72
CA PRO A 13 21.33 12.58 -12.85
C PRO A 13 21.99 12.89 -11.49
N VAL A 14 21.26 12.75 -10.39
CA VAL A 14 21.81 12.94 -9.04
C VAL A 14 22.90 11.92 -8.74
N ILE A 15 22.69 10.63 -9.05
CA ILE A 15 23.69 9.58 -8.84
C ILE A 15 24.92 9.83 -9.71
N ARG A 16 24.73 10.12 -11.01
CA ARG A 16 25.84 10.44 -11.94
C ARG A 16 26.67 11.60 -11.43
N HIS A 17 26.03 12.72 -11.10
CA HIS A 17 26.68 13.90 -10.57
C HIS A 17 27.46 13.61 -9.28
N GLN A 18 26.85 12.89 -8.33
CA GLN A 18 27.46 12.55 -7.05
C GLN A 18 28.66 11.60 -7.18
N LEU A 19 28.63 10.66 -8.13
CA LEU A 19 29.75 9.76 -8.39
C LEU A 19 30.90 10.48 -9.11
N ARG A 20 30.58 11.30 -10.13
CA ARG A 20 31.57 12.15 -10.83
C ARG A 20 32.28 13.10 -9.84
N ALA A 21 31.54 13.71 -8.92
CA ALA A 21 32.10 14.56 -7.86
C ALA A 21 33.05 13.82 -6.90
N ARG A 22 32.95 12.48 -6.82
CA ARG A 22 33.86 11.60 -6.06
C ARG A 22 35.06 11.11 -6.90
N GLY A 23 35.21 11.61 -8.11
CA GLY A 23 36.25 11.20 -9.05
C GLY A 23 36.00 9.83 -9.70
N TRP A 24 34.74 9.38 -9.77
CA TRP A 24 34.39 8.17 -10.50
C TRP A 24 34.14 8.46 -11.98
N VAL A 25 34.46 7.47 -12.82
CA VAL A 25 34.29 7.54 -14.28
C VAL A 25 33.11 6.66 -14.70
N GLU A 26 32.20 7.23 -15.47
CA GLU A 26 31.03 6.51 -15.99
C GLU A 26 31.42 5.66 -17.20
N ARG A 27 31.00 4.40 -17.20
CA ARG A 27 30.97 3.54 -18.40
C ARG A 27 29.55 3.53 -18.93
N LYS A 28 29.28 4.34 -19.96
CA LYS A 28 27.99 4.35 -20.66
C LYS A 28 27.83 3.04 -21.44
N LEU A 29 26.60 2.51 -21.46
CA LEU A 29 26.27 1.40 -22.34
C LEU A 29 26.35 1.89 -23.81
N PRO A 30 26.79 1.04 -24.76
CA PRO A 30 26.71 1.40 -26.17
C PRO A 30 25.28 1.78 -26.50
N SER A 31 25.08 2.88 -27.21
CA SER A 31 23.78 3.20 -27.79
C SER A 31 23.47 2.14 -28.85
N MET A 32 22.95 0.99 -28.45
CA MET A 32 22.26 0.10 -29.37
C MET A 32 21.17 0.94 -30.02
N GLY A 33 21.22 1.07 -31.35
CA GLY A 33 20.16 1.73 -32.11
C GLY A 33 18.81 1.22 -31.64
N ARG A 34 17.83 2.12 -31.55
CA ARG A 34 16.46 1.94 -31.05
C ARG A 34 15.66 0.82 -31.75
N GLN A 35 16.10 -0.42 -31.65
CA GLN A 35 15.50 -1.59 -32.33
C GLN A 35 15.60 -2.89 -31.50
N LEU A 36 15.83 -2.83 -30.19
CA LEU A 36 15.24 -3.85 -29.34
C LEU A 36 13.83 -3.39 -29.04
N GLU A 37 12.85 -4.07 -29.64
CA GLU A 37 11.54 -4.22 -29.03
C GLU A 37 11.80 -4.52 -27.56
N GLN A 38 11.46 -3.56 -26.70
CA GLN A 38 11.50 -3.75 -25.27
C GLN A 38 10.47 -4.84 -24.99
N HIS A 39 10.92 -6.10 -24.99
CA HIS A 39 10.25 -7.14 -24.24
C HIS A 39 10.41 -6.79 -22.77
N HIS A 40 9.70 -5.74 -22.35
CA HIS A 40 9.36 -5.50 -20.97
C HIS A 40 8.74 -6.80 -20.47
N PRO A 41 9.17 -7.34 -19.33
CA PRO A 41 8.32 -8.26 -18.59
C PRO A 41 6.96 -7.58 -18.49
N LEU A 42 5.89 -8.33 -18.77
CA LEU A 42 4.48 -7.87 -18.82
C LEU A 42 3.98 -7.11 -17.57
N HIS A 43 4.85 -6.87 -16.59
CA HIS A 43 4.59 -6.29 -15.28
C HIS A 43 5.03 -4.82 -15.10
N TYR A 44 5.84 -4.23 -16.00
CA TYR A 44 6.35 -2.85 -15.84
C TYR A 44 6.46 -2.00 -17.13
N ALA A 45 5.56 -2.19 -18.10
CA ALA A 45 5.51 -1.28 -19.25
C ALA A 45 5.09 0.13 -18.82
N TRP A 46 5.99 1.10 -19.01
CA TRP A 46 5.72 2.52 -18.87
C TRP A 46 4.81 3.02 -19.99
N SER A 47 4.08 4.10 -19.73
CA SER A 47 3.29 4.72 -20.80
C SER A 47 4.20 5.49 -21.77
N PRO A 48 3.80 5.69 -23.03
CA PRO A 48 4.57 6.48 -23.99
C PRO A 48 4.93 7.90 -23.51
N ALA A 49 4.07 8.50 -22.68
CA ALA A 49 4.33 9.80 -22.04
C ALA A 49 5.43 9.70 -20.95
N GLU A 50 5.50 8.57 -20.24
CA GLU A 50 6.55 8.33 -19.24
C GLU A 50 7.92 8.12 -19.89
N GLU A 51 7.96 7.55 -21.11
CA GLU A 51 9.17 7.41 -21.94
C GLU A 51 9.62 8.72 -22.59
N GLU A 52 8.69 9.63 -22.93
CA GLU A 52 9.05 10.96 -23.46
C GLU A 52 9.61 11.88 -22.37
N GLU A 53 9.01 11.89 -21.17
CA GLU A 53 9.52 12.66 -20.03
C GLU A 53 10.87 12.14 -19.51
N GLU A 54 11.12 10.83 -19.59
CA GLU A 54 12.42 10.26 -19.22
C GLU A 54 13.55 10.78 -20.13
N LYS A 55 13.26 10.97 -21.42
CA LYS A 55 14.21 11.57 -22.37
C LYS A 55 14.54 13.02 -22.01
N GLU A 56 13.60 13.77 -21.43
CA GLU A 56 13.84 15.13 -20.95
C GLU A 56 14.72 15.16 -19.69
N GLU A 57 14.52 14.24 -18.74
CA GLU A 57 15.36 14.13 -17.53
C GLU A 57 16.79 13.64 -17.87
N GLU A 58 16.96 12.76 -18.86
CA GLU A 58 18.28 12.36 -19.37
C GLU A 58 19.01 13.51 -20.10
N GLN A 59 18.28 14.41 -20.77
CA GLN A 59 18.86 15.57 -21.46
C GLN A 59 19.42 16.63 -20.51
N CYS A 60 19.04 16.65 -19.23
CA CYS A 60 19.58 17.60 -18.25
C CYS A 60 21.05 17.31 -17.82
N ASP A 61 21.63 16.17 -18.20
CA ASP A 61 23.05 15.83 -17.95
C ASP A 61 23.92 16.22 -19.16
N GLU A 62 23.82 17.47 -19.63
CA GLU A 62 24.59 17.96 -20.78
C GLU A 62 26.10 17.90 -20.48
N ASP A 63 26.78 16.94 -21.11
CA ASP A 63 28.24 16.91 -21.24
C ASP A 63 28.66 17.97 -22.26
N LEU A 64 28.53 19.26 -21.89
CA LEU A 64 28.76 20.43 -22.74
C LEU A 64 30.11 20.42 -23.47
N ASN A 65 31.11 19.70 -22.93
CA ASN A 65 32.46 19.62 -23.48
C ASN A 65 32.83 18.23 -24.06
N GLY A 66 31.90 17.26 -24.05
CA GLY A 66 32.14 15.88 -24.54
C GLY A 66 33.18 15.08 -23.75
N ILE A 67 33.56 15.55 -22.55
CA ILE A 67 34.65 14.95 -21.77
C ILE A 67 34.20 13.63 -21.13
N HIS A 68 32.95 13.53 -20.71
CA HIS A 68 32.38 12.31 -20.14
C HIS A 68 32.22 11.22 -21.20
N ASP A 69 31.87 11.59 -22.44
CA ASP A 69 31.82 10.65 -23.56
C ASP A 69 33.21 10.08 -23.90
N LEU A 70 34.24 10.94 -23.96
CA LEU A 70 35.61 10.50 -24.17
C LEU A 70 36.09 9.59 -23.03
N MET A 71 35.86 9.96 -21.78
CA MET A 71 36.24 9.13 -20.64
C MET A 71 35.51 7.79 -20.64
N SER A 72 34.22 7.77 -20.99
CA SER A 72 33.44 6.54 -21.14
C SER A 72 34.01 5.63 -22.22
N TYR A 73 34.41 6.20 -23.37
CA TYR A 73 35.07 5.44 -24.42
C TYR A 73 36.38 4.79 -23.96
N LEU A 74 37.20 5.52 -23.18
CA LEU A 74 38.47 5.01 -22.64
C LEU A 74 38.30 3.86 -21.64
N VAL A 75 37.15 3.77 -20.95
CA VAL A 75 36.86 2.72 -19.97
C VAL A 75 35.87 1.66 -20.47
N ARG A 76 35.52 1.66 -21.76
CA ARG A 76 34.52 0.73 -22.34
C ARG A 76 34.82 -0.74 -22.09
N ASP A 77 36.10 -1.12 -22.13
CA ASP A 77 36.58 -2.50 -21.96
C ASP A 77 36.87 -2.86 -20.50
N ARG A 78 36.49 -1.98 -19.56
CA ARG A 78 36.67 -2.17 -18.11
C ARG A 78 35.34 -2.50 -17.47
N LEU A 79 35.35 -3.40 -16.49
CA LEU A 79 34.16 -3.73 -15.70
C LEU A 79 33.84 -2.61 -14.69
N PRO A 80 32.55 -2.25 -14.51
CA PRO A 80 32.14 -1.31 -13.48
C PRO A 80 32.37 -1.90 -12.07
N ASN A 81 32.67 -1.05 -11.11
CA ASN A 81 32.80 -1.39 -9.69
C ASN A 81 31.54 -1.03 -8.90
N PHE A 82 30.73 -0.11 -9.43
CA PHE A 82 29.46 0.33 -8.88
C PHE A 82 28.41 0.34 -9.98
N ILE A 83 27.27 -0.29 -9.73
CA ILE A 83 26.18 -0.41 -10.68
C ILE A 83 24.91 0.12 -10.01
N TRP A 84 24.26 1.07 -10.67
CA TRP A 84 22.96 1.60 -10.28
C TRP A 84 21.97 1.43 -11.42
N THR A 85 20.92 0.62 -11.24
CA THR A 85 19.91 0.36 -12.28
C THR A 85 18.48 0.52 -11.74
N ASN A 86 17.52 0.63 -12.66
CA ASN A 86 16.09 0.55 -12.33
C ASN A 86 15.62 -0.87 -11.95
N PHE A 87 16.23 -1.90 -12.53
CA PHE A 87 15.81 -3.30 -12.36
C PHE A 87 17.02 -4.23 -12.33
N LEU A 88 16.98 -5.27 -11.52
CA LEU A 88 18.05 -6.27 -11.44
C LEU A 88 18.26 -7.01 -12.77
N GLU A 89 17.17 -7.34 -13.48
CA GLU A 89 17.18 -8.03 -14.79
C GLU A 89 17.93 -7.24 -15.88
N ALA A 90 18.11 -5.94 -15.68
CA ALA A 90 18.89 -5.10 -16.57
C ALA A 90 20.42 -5.30 -16.40
N THR A 91 20.83 -6.02 -15.36
CA THR A 91 22.23 -6.32 -15.06
C THR A 91 22.59 -7.70 -15.60
N ASP A 92 23.60 -7.76 -16.46
CA ASP A 92 24.14 -9.02 -16.95
C ASP A 92 24.56 -9.93 -15.77
N HIS A 93 24.12 -11.18 -15.79
CA HIS A 93 24.41 -12.16 -14.73
C HIS A 93 25.92 -12.40 -14.59
N GLU A 94 26.71 -12.20 -15.64
CA GLU A 94 28.18 -12.27 -15.59
C GLU A 94 28.80 -11.11 -14.78
N LEU A 95 28.16 -9.93 -14.76
CA LEU A 95 28.61 -8.78 -13.95
C LEU A 95 28.35 -8.99 -12.45
N LEU A 96 27.40 -9.84 -12.08
CA LEU A 96 27.04 -10.10 -10.68
C LEU A 96 28.00 -11.07 -9.96
N GLN A 97 28.92 -11.73 -10.68
CA GLN A 97 29.83 -12.75 -10.14
C GLN A 97 31.09 -12.21 -9.43
N GLN A 98 31.29 -10.88 -9.37
CA GLN A 98 32.50 -10.25 -8.83
C GLN A 98 32.20 -9.26 -7.68
N ASP A 99 33.24 -8.71 -7.04
CA ASP A 99 33.24 -7.72 -5.92
C ASP A 99 32.62 -6.33 -6.27
N HIS A 100 31.52 -6.31 -7.03
CA HIS A 100 30.85 -5.08 -7.47
C HIS A 100 29.78 -4.65 -6.48
N VAL A 101 29.62 -3.34 -6.32
CA VAL A 101 28.55 -2.76 -5.52
C VAL A 101 27.32 -2.56 -6.40
N VAL A 102 26.17 -3.09 -5.99
CA VAL A 102 24.93 -3.09 -6.80
C VAL A 102 23.74 -2.63 -5.95
N ASN A 103 22.85 -1.80 -6.49
CA ASN A 103 21.70 -1.25 -5.78
C ASN A 103 20.46 -2.17 -5.73
N HIS A 104 20.65 -3.49 -5.84
CA HIS A 104 19.57 -4.49 -5.80
C HIS A 104 19.99 -5.79 -5.11
N TYR A 105 19.04 -6.41 -4.41
CA TYR A 105 19.07 -7.83 -4.07
C TYR A 105 18.23 -8.65 -5.07
N SER A 106 18.42 -9.98 -5.08
CA SER A 106 17.55 -10.89 -5.82
C SER A 106 16.48 -11.48 -4.90
N ARG A 107 15.37 -11.97 -5.48
CA ARG A 107 14.29 -12.67 -4.76
C ARG A 107 13.68 -11.88 -3.58
N VAL A 108 13.39 -10.59 -3.80
CA VAL A 108 12.77 -9.69 -2.81
C VAL A 108 11.23 -9.71 -2.83
N ASP A 109 10.66 -10.50 -3.74
CA ASP A 109 9.21 -10.62 -3.99
C ASP A 109 8.41 -11.03 -2.74
N ALA A 110 9.05 -11.71 -1.80
CA ALA A 110 8.50 -12.10 -0.50
C ALA A 110 7.97 -10.92 0.34
N PHE A 111 8.40 -9.69 0.11
CA PHE A 111 7.87 -8.51 0.80
C PHE A 111 7.62 -7.31 -0.12
N THR A 112 8.09 -7.35 -1.38
CA THR A 112 7.88 -6.29 -2.36
C THR A 112 6.69 -6.52 -3.30
N THR A 113 6.03 -7.69 -3.21
CA THR A 113 4.75 -7.96 -3.90
C THR A 113 3.62 -8.00 -2.88
N LYS A 114 2.38 -7.75 -3.33
CA LYS A 114 1.24 -7.77 -2.40
C LYS A 114 0.96 -9.18 -1.89
N GLU A 115 1.10 -10.16 -2.77
CA GLU A 115 0.96 -11.57 -2.44
C GLU A 115 2.05 -12.06 -1.49
N GLY A 116 3.33 -11.79 -1.81
CA GLY A 116 4.46 -12.17 -0.95
C GLY A 116 4.38 -11.51 0.42
N LEU A 117 4.12 -10.20 0.48
CA LEU A 117 3.96 -9.49 1.75
C LEU A 117 2.83 -10.07 2.61
N CYS A 118 1.70 -10.43 1.99
CA CYS A 118 0.59 -11.09 2.67
C CYS A 118 1.03 -12.42 3.30
N LEU A 119 1.72 -13.27 2.51
CA LEU A 119 2.18 -14.58 2.97
C LEU A 119 3.27 -14.48 4.06
N SER A 120 4.27 -13.62 3.86
CA SER A 120 5.37 -13.46 4.82
C SER A 120 4.84 -12.96 6.17
N LEU A 121 3.92 -11.98 6.17
CA LEU A 121 3.33 -11.47 7.41
C LEU A 121 2.39 -12.45 8.11
N GLN A 122 1.69 -13.33 7.38
CA GLN A 122 0.92 -14.42 8.01
C GLN A 122 1.83 -15.38 8.79
N ASN A 123 3.08 -15.54 8.34
CA ASN A 123 4.08 -16.38 9.02
C ASN A 123 4.83 -15.64 10.15
N LEU A 124 4.68 -14.32 10.27
CA LEU A 124 5.39 -13.50 11.25
C LEU A 124 5.27 -14.04 12.69
N PRO A 125 4.09 -14.42 13.22
CA PRO A 125 3.96 -14.90 14.60
C PRO A 125 4.82 -16.14 14.94
N TRP A 126 5.22 -16.91 13.92
CA TRP A 126 6.08 -18.09 14.07
C TRP A 126 7.57 -17.74 14.08
N ILE A 127 7.93 -16.58 13.54
CA ILE A 127 9.31 -16.09 13.40
C ILE A 127 9.63 -15.11 14.54
N GLU A 128 8.71 -14.17 14.78
CA GLU A 128 8.75 -13.15 15.81
C GLU A 128 7.46 -13.25 16.63
N GLN A 129 7.53 -13.04 17.95
CA GLN A 129 6.32 -12.96 18.80
C GLN A 129 5.57 -11.63 18.59
N ALA A 130 5.30 -11.27 17.34
CA ALA A 130 4.67 -10.03 16.91
C ALA A 130 3.38 -10.35 16.14
N ASP A 131 2.30 -9.65 16.47
CA ASP A 131 1.03 -9.77 15.76
C ASP A 131 1.02 -8.84 14.53
N PRO A 132 0.98 -9.38 13.29
CA PRO A 132 0.91 -8.57 12.08
C PRO A 132 -0.34 -7.69 12.02
N ASN A 133 -1.43 -8.07 12.71
CA ASN A 133 -2.67 -7.31 12.69
C ASN A 133 -2.59 -5.96 13.39
N THR A 134 -1.51 -5.68 14.14
CA THR A 134 -1.27 -4.41 14.80
C THR A 134 -0.75 -3.31 13.86
N PHE A 135 -0.20 -3.67 12.70
CA PHE A 135 0.39 -2.71 11.76
C PHE A 135 0.09 -2.98 10.28
N PHE A 136 -0.49 -4.14 9.94
CA PHE A 136 -0.84 -4.50 8.56
C PHE A 136 -2.32 -4.89 8.48
N PRO A 137 -3.15 -4.14 7.70
CA PRO A 137 -4.55 -4.49 7.53
C PRO A 137 -4.69 -5.90 6.97
N ARG A 138 -5.52 -6.72 7.64
CA ARG A 138 -5.65 -8.15 7.37
C ARG A 138 -5.99 -8.43 5.91
N CYS A 139 -5.46 -9.53 5.40
CA CYS A 139 -5.21 -9.72 3.99
C CYS A 139 -5.24 -11.21 3.65
N TYR A 140 -5.91 -11.56 2.55
CA TYR A 140 -6.16 -12.95 2.13
C TYR A 140 -5.88 -13.12 0.65
N ARG A 141 -5.25 -14.23 0.25
CA ARG A 141 -5.09 -14.59 -1.16
C ARG A 141 -6.31 -15.37 -1.61
N LEU A 142 -6.95 -14.92 -2.68
CA LEU A 142 -8.16 -15.58 -3.21
C LEU A 142 -7.84 -16.71 -4.20
N GLY A 143 -6.57 -17.08 -4.32
CA GLY A 143 -6.10 -18.18 -5.17
C GLY A 143 -6.22 -19.56 -4.54
N THR A 144 -6.37 -19.65 -3.22
CA THR A 144 -6.49 -20.93 -2.49
C THR A 144 -7.87 -21.04 -1.85
N MET A 145 -8.43 -22.25 -1.79
CA MET A 145 -9.75 -22.46 -1.20
C MET A 145 -9.77 -22.12 0.29
N ASP A 146 -8.75 -22.52 1.04
CA ASP A 146 -8.67 -22.29 2.48
C ASP A 146 -8.64 -20.79 2.83
N GLU A 147 -7.85 -19.98 2.12
CA GLU A 147 -7.82 -18.53 2.37
C GLU A 147 -9.08 -17.83 1.85
N GLN A 148 -9.70 -18.35 0.79
CA GLN A 148 -10.99 -17.85 0.33
C GLN A 148 -12.09 -18.11 1.37
N GLU A 149 -12.11 -19.29 2.00
CA GLU A 149 -13.03 -19.61 3.09
C GLU A 149 -12.77 -18.74 4.32
N ALA A 150 -11.50 -18.57 4.70
CA ALA A 150 -11.10 -17.68 5.79
C ALA A 150 -11.53 -16.22 5.54
N PHE A 151 -11.41 -15.74 4.30
CA PHE A 151 -11.92 -14.43 3.91
C PHE A 151 -13.45 -14.32 4.03
N ILE A 152 -14.19 -15.33 3.57
CA ILE A 152 -15.66 -15.35 3.67
C ILE A 152 -16.09 -15.31 5.15
N GLU A 153 -15.43 -16.08 6.00
CA GLU A 153 -15.66 -16.07 7.45
C GLU A 153 -15.38 -14.69 8.05
N ASP A 154 -14.24 -14.07 7.74
CA ASP A 154 -13.92 -12.74 8.27
C ASP A 154 -14.87 -11.65 7.73
N PHE A 155 -15.29 -11.73 6.47
CA PHE A 155 -16.29 -10.82 5.92
C PHE A 155 -17.59 -10.86 6.73
N ARG A 156 -18.05 -12.07 7.05
CA ARG A 156 -19.26 -12.34 7.85
C ARG A 156 -19.12 -11.84 9.29
N LEU A 157 -18.01 -12.14 9.96
CA LEU A 157 -17.71 -11.65 11.30
C LEU A 157 -17.62 -10.11 11.33
N THR A 158 -16.98 -9.52 10.32
CA THR A 158 -16.88 -8.07 10.18
C THR A 158 -18.26 -7.43 9.97
N ALA A 159 -19.15 -8.06 9.19
CA ALA A 159 -20.53 -7.59 9.03
C ALA A 159 -21.31 -7.65 10.36
N ALA A 160 -21.17 -8.72 11.14
CA ALA A 160 -21.81 -8.83 12.45
C ALA A 160 -21.32 -7.73 13.41
N ARG A 161 -20.00 -7.52 13.52
CA ARG A 161 -19.42 -6.43 14.34
C ARG A 161 -19.87 -5.06 13.84
N SER A 162 -19.91 -4.85 12.53
CA SER A 162 -20.35 -3.61 11.90
C SER A 162 -21.81 -3.31 12.20
N LEU A 163 -22.68 -4.32 12.21
CA LEU A 163 -24.07 -4.16 12.59
C LEU A 163 -24.19 -3.69 14.05
N LEU A 164 -23.41 -4.25 14.97
CA LEU A 164 -23.39 -3.79 16.37
C LEU A 164 -22.93 -2.34 16.49
N LYS A 165 -21.93 -1.92 15.69
CA LYS A 165 -21.48 -0.53 15.63
C LYS A 165 -22.60 0.39 15.11
N LEU A 166 -23.21 0.05 13.97
CA LEU A 166 -24.32 0.79 13.36
C LEU A 166 -25.55 0.89 14.27
N ALA A 167 -25.81 -0.15 15.06
CA ALA A 167 -26.90 -0.21 16.03
C ALA A 167 -26.74 0.79 17.19
N LEU A 168 -25.51 1.18 17.50
CA LEU A 168 -25.19 2.13 18.55
C LEU A 168 -25.19 3.59 18.08
N GLU A 169 -25.18 3.83 16.77
CA GLU A 169 -25.23 5.19 16.22
C GLU A 169 -26.61 5.81 16.38
N GLU A 170 -26.65 7.04 16.89
CA GLU A 170 -27.89 7.79 16.96
C GLU A 170 -28.37 8.15 15.55
N ALA A 171 -29.68 8.22 15.35
CA ALA A 171 -30.29 8.50 14.04
C ALA A 171 -29.86 9.85 13.42
N GLY A 172 -29.14 10.72 14.16
CA GLY A 172 -28.62 12.01 13.72
C GLY A 172 -27.25 11.99 13.01
N ASP A 173 -26.46 10.91 13.15
CA ASP A 173 -25.08 10.83 12.59
C ASP A 173 -25.00 10.13 11.23
N ARG A 174 -26.15 9.79 10.63
CA ARG A 174 -26.16 9.15 9.30
C ARG A 174 -25.87 10.21 8.23
N PRO A 175 -24.83 10.02 7.38
CA PRO A 175 -24.56 10.95 6.29
C PRO A 175 -25.79 11.04 5.36
N VAL A 176 -26.37 12.24 5.28
CA VAL A 176 -27.55 12.54 4.47
C VAL A 176 -27.22 12.34 3.00
N ARG A 177 -27.94 11.43 2.34
CA ARG A 177 -27.86 11.20 0.89
C ARG A 177 -28.48 12.38 0.13
N THR A 178 -27.69 13.15 -0.60
CA THR A 178 -28.22 13.94 -1.72
C THR A 178 -28.51 13.04 -2.90
N LYS A 179 -29.72 13.19 -3.44
CA LYS A 179 -30.33 12.42 -4.53
C LYS A 179 -29.44 12.40 -5.78
N GLN A 180 -29.52 11.28 -6.51
CA GLN A 180 -28.96 11.07 -7.85
C GLN A 180 -29.10 12.32 -8.75
N VAL A 181 -28.00 12.72 -9.40
CA VAL A 181 -28.00 13.76 -10.44
C VAL A 181 -28.31 13.11 -11.82
N PRO A 182 -29.03 13.80 -12.72
CA PRO A 182 -29.57 13.21 -13.96
C PRO A 182 -28.50 12.94 -15.02
N ASN A 183 -28.72 11.88 -15.80
CA ASN A 183 -27.98 11.56 -17.02
C ASN A 183 -28.12 12.66 -18.08
N SER A 184 -27.00 13.29 -18.46
CA SER A 184 -26.87 13.97 -19.75
C SER A 184 -25.45 13.81 -20.31
N ALA A 185 -25.31 12.93 -21.30
CA ALA A 185 -24.59 13.17 -22.56
C ALA A 185 -24.43 11.85 -23.34
N LYS A 186 -25.04 11.81 -24.52
CA LYS A 186 -24.86 10.76 -25.55
C LYS A 186 -23.49 10.93 -26.22
N ARG A 187 -22.79 9.82 -26.52
CA ARG A 187 -22.33 9.48 -27.89
C ARG A 187 -21.63 8.10 -27.97
N ALA A 188 -22.09 7.32 -28.96
CA ALA A 188 -21.46 6.21 -29.70
C ALA A 188 -20.80 5.07 -28.92
N GLY A 189 -21.08 3.77 -29.10
CA GLY A 189 -21.94 3.05 -30.02
C GLY A 189 -21.40 1.62 -30.11
N TRP A 190 -22.14 0.61 -29.63
CA TRP A 190 -22.08 -0.76 -30.17
C TRP A 190 -23.22 -1.63 -29.61
N HIS A 191 -23.59 -2.64 -30.40
CA HIS A 191 -24.86 -3.34 -30.45
C HIS A 191 -25.35 -3.97 -29.13
N ARG A 192 -26.66 -3.80 -28.85
CA ARG A 192 -27.37 -4.40 -27.71
C ARG A 192 -28.37 -5.44 -28.23
N SER A 193 -28.12 -6.71 -27.96
CA SER A 193 -29.10 -7.78 -28.01
C SER A 193 -30.11 -7.60 -26.87
N HIS A 194 -31.39 -7.73 -27.20
CA HIS A 194 -32.52 -7.59 -26.30
C HIS A 194 -32.48 -8.59 -25.14
N VAL A 195 -32.42 -8.10 -23.90
CA VAL A 195 -32.90 -8.81 -22.72
C VAL A 195 -33.74 -7.82 -21.92
N SER A 196 -35.02 -8.12 -21.78
CA SER A 196 -36.01 -7.35 -21.03
C SER A 196 -35.71 -7.40 -19.53
N HIS A 197 -35.45 -6.24 -18.91
CA HIS A 197 -35.43 -6.09 -17.46
C HIS A 197 -36.85 -5.82 -16.92
N PRO A 198 -37.27 -6.43 -15.80
CA PRO A 198 -38.50 -6.06 -15.13
C PRO A 198 -38.35 -4.66 -14.51
N LYS A 199 -39.45 -3.89 -14.54
CA LYS A 199 -39.53 -2.54 -13.98
C LYS A 199 -39.25 -2.59 -12.47
N HIS A 200 -38.22 -1.85 -12.01
CA HIS A 200 -38.03 -1.56 -10.59
C HIS A 200 -39.19 -0.70 -10.09
N SER A 201 -40.01 -1.25 -9.21
CA SER A 201 -40.93 -0.51 -8.37
C SER A 201 -40.12 0.29 -7.33
N THR A 202 -40.40 1.58 -7.23
CA THR A 202 -39.94 2.43 -6.12
C THR A 202 -40.61 1.95 -4.83
N ALA A 203 -39.87 1.23 -4.00
CA ALA A 203 -40.32 0.83 -2.67
C ALA A 203 -40.38 2.08 -1.74
N PRO A 204 -41.40 2.20 -0.87
CA PRO A 204 -41.47 3.27 0.12
C PRO A 204 -40.38 3.09 1.18
N ALA A 205 -40.03 4.18 1.87
CA ALA A 205 -39.10 4.21 3.00
C ALA A 205 -39.45 3.07 4.00
N GLY A 206 -38.54 2.08 4.08
CA GLY A 206 -38.82 0.76 4.63
C GLY A 206 -39.09 0.77 6.14
N SER A 207 -40.01 -0.09 6.54
CA SER A 207 -40.32 -0.51 7.91
C SER A 207 -39.07 -0.84 8.74
N PRO A 208 -39.06 -0.61 10.07
CA PRO A 208 -37.94 -0.95 10.93
C PRO A 208 -37.57 -2.43 10.82
N LEU A 209 -36.28 -2.71 10.63
CA LEU A 209 -35.77 -4.08 10.61
C LEU A 209 -35.71 -4.65 12.03
N TYR A 210 -36.04 -5.94 12.12
CA TYR A 210 -36.45 -6.68 13.31
C TYR A 210 -35.36 -6.75 14.41
N PRO A 211 -35.75 -6.83 15.71
CA PRO A 211 -34.83 -7.10 16.84
C PRO A 211 -33.94 -8.33 16.65
N GLU A 212 -34.43 -9.32 15.90
CA GLU A 212 -33.77 -10.59 15.61
C GLU A 212 -32.38 -10.42 14.96
N LEU A 213 -32.21 -9.43 14.06
CA LEU A 213 -30.94 -9.23 13.36
C LEU A 213 -29.81 -8.80 14.32
N VAL A 214 -30.14 -7.97 15.30
CA VAL A 214 -29.19 -7.54 16.34
C VAL A 214 -28.86 -8.69 17.29
N GLU A 215 -29.84 -9.54 17.60
CA GLU A 215 -29.63 -10.74 18.42
C GLU A 215 -28.70 -11.74 17.74
N GLU A 216 -28.88 -11.98 16.44
CA GLU A 216 -27.98 -12.80 15.64
C GLU A 216 -26.55 -12.25 15.62
N ALA A 217 -26.39 -10.94 15.40
CA ALA A 217 -25.08 -10.31 15.43
C ALA A 217 -24.42 -10.39 16.81
N LEU A 218 -25.19 -10.21 17.89
CA LEU A 218 -24.71 -10.37 19.26
C LEU A 218 -24.25 -11.80 19.54
N GLU A 219 -25.01 -12.80 19.06
CA GLU A 219 -24.66 -14.21 19.24
C GLU A 219 -23.36 -14.57 18.52
N VAL A 220 -23.24 -14.20 17.23
CA VAL A 220 -22.02 -14.41 16.45
C VAL A 220 -20.82 -13.76 17.12
N CYS A 221 -20.95 -12.50 17.54
CA CYS A 221 -19.86 -11.74 18.14
C CYS A 221 -19.43 -12.32 19.51
N LYS A 222 -20.37 -12.85 20.31
CA LYS A 222 -20.05 -13.53 21.58
C LYS A 222 -19.28 -14.81 21.34
N GLN A 223 -19.70 -15.62 20.36
CA GLN A 223 -19.01 -16.86 20.02
C GLN A 223 -17.61 -16.56 19.49
N HIS A 224 -17.47 -15.56 18.62
CA HIS A 224 -16.17 -15.12 18.14
C HIS A 224 -15.25 -14.65 19.28
N LEU A 225 -15.77 -13.88 20.25
CA LEU A 225 -15.00 -13.50 21.43
C LEU A 225 -14.58 -14.73 22.27
N GLY A 226 -15.42 -15.75 22.36
CA GLY A 226 -15.09 -17.02 23.00
C GLY A 226 -13.89 -17.72 22.35
N VAL A 227 -13.86 -17.77 21.01
CA VAL A 227 -12.74 -18.32 20.21
C VAL A 227 -11.47 -17.51 20.43
N LEU A 228 -11.56 -16.17 20.38
CA LEU A 228 -10.40 -15.29 20.62
C LEU A 228 -9.82 -15.47 22.03
N ARG A 229 -10.66 -15.83 23.00
CA ARG A 229 -10.26 -16.12 24.39
C ARG A 229 -9.94 -17.59 24.64
N HIS A 230 -9.84 -18.41 23.58
CA HIS A 230 -9.53 -19.83 23.64
C HIS A 230 -10.50 -20.66 24.51
N GLN A 231 -11.76 -20.21 24.61
CA GLN A 231 -12.79 -20.87 25.43
C GLN A 231 -13.46 -22.05 24.70
N ASP A 232 -13.04 -22.31 23.47
CA ASP A 232 -13.52 -23.34 22.54
C ASP A 232 -12.57 -24.54 22.43
N ILE A 233 -11.37 -24.49 23.02
CA ILE A 233 -10.36 -25.58 22.93
C ILE A 233 -10.94 -26.95 23.34
N ASP A 234 -11.79 -27.00 24.36
CA ASP A 234 -12.35 -28.25 24.90
C ASP A 234 -13.71 -28.62 24.32
N ARG A 235 -14.25 -27.80 23.42
CA ARG A 235 -15.58 -28.01 22.84
C ARG A 235 -15.39 -28.24 21.35
N GLY A 236 -15.96 -29.31 20.80
CA GLY A 236 -16.06 -29.53 19.35
C GLY A 236 -17.00 -28.52 18.67
N THR A 237 -16.89 -27.25 19.04
CA THR A 237 -17.73 -26.15 18.61
C THR A 237 -17.38 -25.87 17.15
N PRO A 238 -18.37 -25.90 16.25
CA PRO A 238 -18.13 -25.48 14.88
C PRO A 238 -17.73 -23.99 14.87
N SER A 239 -16.99 -23.55 13.85
CA SER A 239 -16.53 -22.15 13.70
C SER A 239 -17.66 -21.16 14.04
N PRO A 240 -17.37 -19.96 14.59
CA PRO A 240 -18.40 -18.98 14.95
C PRO A 240 -19.25 -18.54 13.75
N CYS A 241 -18.77 -18.77 12.52
CA CYS A 241 -19.52 -18.60 11.28
C CYS A 241 -20.37 -19.81 10.84
N ARG A 242 -20.35 -20.92 11.57
CA ARG A 242 -21.18 -22.12 11.35
C ARG A 242 -22.38 -22.21 12.30
N THR A 243 -22.69 -21.13 13.02
CA THR A 243 -24.01 -20.97 13.67
C THR A 243 -25.14 -21.29 12.68
N CYS A 244 -26.28 -21.76 13.16
CA CYS A 244 -27.50 -22.02 12.37
C CYS A 244 -28.11 -20.77 11.67
N ILE A 245 -27.35 -19.68 11.54
CA ILE A 245 -27.73 -18.43 10.91
C ILE A 245 -27.66 -18.60 9.39
N ASN A 246 -28.71 -18.16 8.72
CA ASN A 246 -28.72 -18.02 7.28
C ASN A 246 -27.90 -16.77 6.89
N TRP A 247 -26.63 -16.96 6.55
CA TRP A 247 -25.71 -15.88 6.20
C TRP A 247 -26.12 -15.07 4.98
N ASP A 248 -26.75 -15.71 3.99
CA ASP A 248 -27.20 -14.99 2.80
C ASP A 248 -28.30 -13.98 3.19
N ARG A 249 -29.26 -14.40 4.02
CA ARG A 249 -30.27 -13.50 4.59
C ARG A 249 -29.63 -12.43 5.48
N PHE A 250 -28.73 -12.81 6.38
CA PHE A 250 -28.07 -11.89 7.30
C PHE A 250 -27.31 -10.78 6.56
N LEU A 251 -26.53 -11.15 5.54
CA LEU A 251 -25.77 -10.18 4.74
C LEU A 251 -26.68 -9.25 3.95
N GLN A 252 -27.76 -9.74 3.34
CA GLN A 252 -28.72 -8.88 2.64
C GLN A 252 -29.33 -7.83 3.58
N GLU A 253 -29.73 -8.21 4.79
CA GLU A 253 -30.26 -7.25 5.76
C GLU A 253 -29.18 -6.31 6.32
N TYR A 254 -27.96 -6.80 6.58
CA TYR A 254 -26.82 -5.95 6.92
C TYR A 254 -26.58 -4.89 5.84
N TYR A 255 -26.59 -5.26 4.57
CA TYR A 255 -26.38 -4.31 3.47
C TYR A 255 -27.48 -3.23 3.42
N ARG A 256 -28.73 -3.59 3.71
CA ARG A 256 -29.84 -2.63 3.78
C ARG A 256 -29.61 -1.60 4.89
N VAL A 257 -29.11 -2.05 6.05
CA VAL A 257 -28.77 -1.16 7.17
C VAL A 257 -27.57 -0.29 6.84
N ALA A 258 -26.44 -0.90 6.45
CA ALA A 258 -25.17 -0.23 6.26
C ALA A 258 -25.15 0.69 5.03
N HIS A 259 -25.83 0.30 3.96
CA HIS A 259 -25.72 0.98 2.66
C HIS A 259 -27.03 1.55 2.15
N GLU A 260 -28.20 1.14 2.64
CA GLU A 260 -29.49 1.61 2.11
C GLU A 260 -30.25 2.51 3.09
N GLY A 261 -29.71 2.69 4.29
CA GLY A 261 -30.26 3.59 5.31
C GLY A 261 -31.40 2.97 6.11
N ALA A 262 -31.56 1.63 6.11
CA ALA A 262 -32.55 0.98 6.95
C ALA A 262 -32.29 1.26 8.45
N GLY A 263 -33.37 1.47 9.21
CA GLY A 263 -33.31 1.74 10.64
C GLY A 263 -33.16 0.46 11.45
N LEU A 264 -32.41 0.54 12.55
CA LEU A 264 -32.40 -0.49 13.61
C LEU A 264 -33.08 0.09 14.86
N VAL A 265 -33.91 -0.71 15.51
CA VAL A 265 -34.55 -0.34 16.79
C VAL A 265 -34.03 -1.24 17.88
N LEU A 266 -33.40 -0.65 18.90
CA LEU A 266 -32.77 -1.38 20.00
C LEU A 266 -33.49 -1.11 21.31
N THR A 267 -33.65 -2.16 22.11
CA THR A 267 -33.97 -2.03 23.52
C THR A 267 -32.77 -1.48 24.30
N ARG A 268 -33.02 -0.88 25.48
CA ARG A 268 -31.94 -0.44 26.38
C ARG A 268 -30.96 -1.57 26.75
N GLN A 269 -31.49 -2.78 26.90
CA GLN A 269 -30.70 -3.97 27.22
C GLN A 269 -29.77 -4.36 26.06
N GLN A 270 -30.30 -4.41 24.83
CA GLN A 270 -29.51 -4.71 23.63
C GLN A 270 -28.40 -3.66 23.43
N ARG A 271 -28.69 -2.37 23.63
CA ARG A 271 -27.69 -1.30 23.54
C ARG A 271 -26.51 -1.55 24.49
N LYS A 272 -26.79 -1.85 25.76
CA LYS A 272 -25.77 -2.16 26.76
C LYS A 272 -24.96 -3.40 26.41
N GLN A 273 -25.62 -4.44 25.89
CA GLN A 273 -24.95 -5.67 25.45
C GLN A 273 -24.01 -5.40 24.26
N CYS A 274 -24.44 -4.63 23.27
CA CYS A 274 -23.61 -4.26 22.12
C CYS A 274 -22.36 -3.49 22.56
N GLN A 275 -22.53 -2.49 23.44
CA GLN A 275 -21.42 -1.68 23.97
C GLN A 275 -20.39 -2.55 24.71
N ASN A 276 -20.84 -3.38 25.65
CA ASN A 276 -19.96 -4.25 26.44
C ASN A 276 -19.22 -5.26 25.56
N LEU A 277 -19.90 -5.83 24.55
CA LEU A 277 -19.31 -6.83 23.67
C LEU A 277 -18.28 -6.20 22.72
N LEU A 278 -18.58 -5.05 22.13
CA LEU A 278 -17.62 -4.31 21.30
C LEU A 278 -16.39 -3.88 22.10
N GLN A 279 -16.56 -3.48 23.37
CA GLN A 279 -15.44 -3.19 24.25
C GLN A 279 -14.55 -4.42 24.48
N CYS A 280 -15.14 -5.57 24.82
CA CYS A 280 -14.38 -6.82 24.98
C CYS A 280 -13.68 -7.25 23.68
N LEU A 281 -14.31 -7.04 22.52
CA LEU A 281 -13.71 -7.34 21.22
C LEU A 281 -12.56 -6.38 20.90
N ALA A 282 -12.66 -5.10 21.28
CA ALA A 282 -11.61 -4.11 21.04
C ALA A 282 -10.29 -4.47 21.73
N GLU A 283 -10.38 -5.12 22.89
CA GLU A 283 -9.22 -5.62 23.64
C GLU A 283 -8.50 -6.79 22.95
N GLN A 284 -9.16 -7.49 22.03
CA GLN A 284 -8.65 -8.70 21.38
C GLN A 284 -8.39 -8.51 19.87
N LEU A 285 -9.02 -7.52 19.24
CA LEU A 285 -8.95 -7.26 17.81
C LEU A 285 -8.32 -5.88 17.56
N PRO A 286 -7.00 -5.81 17.28
CA PRO A 286 -6.30 -4.55 17.02
C PRO A 286 -6.93 -3.70 15.91
N GLN A 287 -7.58 -4.37 14.94
CA GLN A 287 -8.19 -3.71 13.78
C GLN A 287 -9.65 -3.30 13.98
N LEU A 288 -10.24 -3.49 15.17
CA LEU A 288 -11.66 -3.18 15.38
C LEU A 288 -11.98 -1.69 15.16
N GLY A 289 -11.06 -0.80 15.51
CA GLY A 289 -11.19 0.64 15.26
C GLY A 289 -11.08 0.97 13.76
N MET A 290 -9.97 0.58 13.13
CA MET A 290 -9.69 0.91 11.73
C MET A 290 -10.66 0.27 10.72
N GLU A 291 -11.25 -0.88 11.03
CA GLU A 291 -12.09 -1.62 10.09
C GLU A 291 -13.43 -0.92 9.79
N GLY A 292 -13.83 0.06 10.62
CA GLY A 292 -15.06 0.83 10.45
C GLY A 292 -16.33 0.00 10.58
N LYS A 293 -17.34 0.35 9.77
CA LYS A 293 -18.73 -0.12 9.88
C LYS A 293 -19.39 -0.43 8.54
N LEU A 294 -18.71 -0.15 7.43
CA LEU A 294 -19.23 -0.33 6.08
C LEU A 294 -18.69 -1.59 5.42
N ASN A 295 -17.79 -2.32 6.10
CA ASN A 295 -17.20 -3.58 5.64
C ASN A 295 -16.62 -3.45 4.23
N ILE A 296 -15.86 -2.37 4.01
CA ILE A 296 -15.21 -2.12 2.72
C ILE A 296 -13.94 -2.97 2.62
N TRP A 297 -13.77 -3.60 1.47
CA TRP A 297 -12.61 -4.40 1.10
C TRP A 297 -11.99 -3.87 -0.18
N ILE A 298 -10.66 -3.96 -0.27
CA ILE A 298 -9.90 -3.56 -1.45
C ILE A 298 -9.31 -4.80 -2.13
N LEU A 299 -9.71 -5.04 -3.37
CA LEU A 299 -9.15 -6.06 -4.24
C LEU A 299 -7.93 -5.50 -4.95
N LYS A 300 -6.83 -6.24 -4.89
CA LYS A 300 -5.55 -5.88 -5.51
C LYS A 300 -5.01 -7.06 -6.31
N PRO A 301 -4.53 -6.84 -7.55
CA PRO A 301 -3.73 -7.84 -8.22
C PRO A 301 -2.42 -8.05 -7.45
N GLY A 302 -1.95 -9.30 -7.35
CA GLY A 302 -0.85 -9.71 -6.48
C GLY A 302 0.52 -9.14 -6.90
N ALA A 303 0.72 -8.90 -8.20
CA ALA A 303 1.99 -8.51 -8.80
C ALA A 303 1.90 -7.31 -9.75
N GLU A 304 0.81 -6.52 -9.71
CA GLU A 304 0.76 -5.24 -10.44
C GLU A 304 1.04 -4.07 -9.49
N SER A 305 1.56 -2.99 -10.06
CA SER A 305 1.86 -1.73 -9.38
C SER A 305 1.03 -0.58 -9.97
N GLN A 306 1.28 0.65 -9.51
CA GLN A 306 0.67 1.88 -10.05
C GLN A 306 -0.86 1.98 -9.91
N GLY A 307 -1.44 1.19 -9.01
CA GLY A 307 -2.87 1.18 -8.73
C GLY A 307 -3.74 0.51 -9.80
N ARG A 308 -3.16 -0.13 -10.82
CA ARG A 308 -3.92 -0.85 -11.87
C ARG A 308 -4.69 -2.02 -11.26
N GLY A 309 -5.87 -2.30 -11.81
CA GLY A 309 -6.75 -3.38 -11.33
C GLY A 309 -7.39 -3.20 -9.94
N ILE A 310 -7.04 -2.17 -9.16
CA ILE A 310 -7.55 -1.99 -7.79
C ILE A 310 -9.02 -1.56 -7.79
N VAL A 311 -9.83 -2.30 -7.01
CA VAL A 311 -11.27 -2.08 -6.82
C VAL A 311 -11.61 -2.10 -5.34
N CYS A 312 -12.44 -1.14 -4.88
CA CYS A 312 -13.04 -1.17 -3.55
C CYS A 312 -14.50 -1.63 -3.67
N THR A 313 -14.93 -2.53 -2.80
CA THR A 313 -16.31 -3.05 -2.77
C THR A 313 -16.77 -3.29 -1.33
N THR A 314 -18.09 -3.31 -1.13
CA THR A 314 -18.74 -3.59 0.15
C THR A 314 -19.58 -4.85 0.14
N ARG A 315 -19.61 -5.57 -0.98
CA ARG A 315 -20.46 -6.76 -1.19
C ARG A 315 -19.58 -7.99 -1.37
N LEU A 316 -19.82 -9.03 -0.56
CA LEU A 316 -19.10 -10.30 -0.64
C LEU A 316 -19.24 -10.94 -2.02
N GLU A 317 -20.44 -10.89 -2.58
CA GLU A 317 -20.77 -11.48 -3.87
C GLU A 317 -19.96 -10.84 -5.00
N GLU A 318 -19.74 -9.52 -4.95
CA GLU A 318 -18.90 -8.79 -5.90
C GLU A 318 -17.43 -9.20 -5.77
N VAL A 319 -16.91 -9.33 -4.54
CA VAL A 319 -15.54 -9.82 -4.31
C VAL A 319 -15.36 -11.20 -4.93
N LEU A 320 -16.27 -12.12 -4.65
CA LEU A 320 -16.19 -13.50 -5.17
C LEU A 320 -16.39 -13.55 -6.69
N GLN A 321 -17.24 -12.70 -7.25
CA GLN A 321 -17.43 -12.59 -8.69
C GLN A 321 -16.20 -12.02 -9.38
N LEU A 322 -15.57 -10.97 -8.82
CA LEU A 322 -14.32 -10.42 -9.34
C LEU A 322 -13.15 -11.39 -9.17
N ALA A 323 -13.15 -12.24 -8.14
CA ALA A 323 -12.15 -13.29 -8.04
C ALA A 323 -12.32 -14.36 -9.14
N ARG A 324 -13.57 -14.71 -9.48
CA ARG A 324 -13.92 -15.74 -10.50
C ARG A 324 -13.90 -15.24 -11.94
N GLY A 325 -14.38 -14.02 -12.21
CA GLY A 325 -14.53 -13.48 -13.56
C GLY A 325 -13.20 -13.28 -14.31
N PHE A 326 -12.10 -13.26 -13.56
CA PHE A 326 -10.75 -13.11 -14.07
C PHE A 326 -9.99 -14.44 -14.16
N THR A 327 -10.67 -15.58 -13.94
CA THR A 327 -10.15 -16.94 -14.17
C THR A 327 -10.38 -17.42 -15.61
N ALA A 328 -10.48 -16.50 -16.58
CA ALA A 328 -10.52 -16.87 -18.00
C ALA A 328 -9.26 -17.69 -18.37
N PRO A 329 -9.32 -18.63 -19.34
CA PRO A 329 -8.27 -19.64 -19.57
C PRO A 329 -6.88 -19.10 -19.95
N SER A 330 -6.75 -17.78 -20.17
CA SER A 330 -5.50 -17.10 -20.52
C SER A 330 -4.88 -16.28 -19.38
N VAL A 331 -5.50 -16.22 -18.19
CA VAL A 331 -4.98 -15.51 -17.02
C VAL A 331 -4.70 -16.52 -15.91
N GLN A 332 -3.43 -16.63 -15.51
CA GLN A 332 -2.96 -17.55 -14.48
C GLN A 332 -3.85 -17.51 -13.23
N VAL A 333 -4.37 -18.67 -12.86
CA VAL A 333 -5.10 -18.93 -11.61
C VAL A 333 -4.25 -18.39 -10.43
N GLY A 334 -4.82 -17.50 -9.62
CA GLY A 334 -4.33 -17.27 -8.25
C GLY A 334 -3.74 -15.91 -7.86
N ARG A 335 -3.71 -14.88 -8.71
CA ARG A 335 -3.01 -13.61 -8.39
C ARG A 335 -3.86 -12.48 -7.82
N TRP A 336 -4.87 -12.75 -6.99
CA TRP A 336 -5.65 -11.68 -6.33
C TRP A 336 -5.55 -11.76 -4.82
N VAL A 337 -5.35 -10.58 -4.24
CA VAL A 337 -5.33 -10.39 -2.80
C VAL A 337 -6.48 -9.47 -2.43
N VAL A 338 -7.24 -9.84 -1.41
CA VAL A 338 -8.24 -8.99 -0.79
C VAL A 338 -7.74 -8.52 0.57
N GLN A 339 -7.79 -7.22 0.79
CA GLN A 339 -7.29 -6.59 2.01
C GLN A 339 -8.41 -5.78 2.65
N LYS A 340 -8.51 -5.78 3.98
CA LYS A 340 -9.49 -4.94 4.67
C LYS A 340 -9.15 -3.47 4.44
N TYR A 341 -10.13 -2.69 4.00
CA TYR A 341 -9.96 -1.25 3.84
C TYR A 341 -9.95 -0.56 5.21
N VAL A 342 -9.02 0.37 5.40
CA VAL A 342 -8.92 1.25 6.59
C VAL A 342 -9.98 2.35 6.44
N GLU A 343 -11.10 2.19 7.13
CA GLU A 343 -12.25 3.10 7.04
C GLU A 343 -12.09 4.33 7.94
N GLN A 344 -11.52 4.14 9.14
CA GLN A 344 -11.22 5.20 10.10
C GLN A 344 -9.76 5.64 9.94
N LEU A 345 -9.54 6.57 9.01
CA LEU A 345 -8.22 7.12 8.69
C LEU A 345 -8.15 8.59 9.07
N LEU A 346 -6.97 9.03 9.51
CA LEU A 346 -6.68 10.45 9.65
C LEU A 346 -6.76 11.11 8.27
N THR A 347 -7.64 12.10 8.14
CA THR A 347 -7.69 12.95 6.95
C THR A 347 -7.02 14.29 7.22
N ILE A 348 -6.40 14.86 6.20
CA ILE A 348 -5.89 16.23 6.23
C ILE A 348 -6.83 17.06 5.38
N PHE A 349 -7.48 18.04 6.00
CA PHE A 349 -8.50 18.87 5.34
C PHE A 349 -9.56 18.03 4.59
N GLY A 350 -10.06 16.97 5.22
CA GLY A 350 -11.04 16.05 4.63
C GLY A 350 -10.52 15.23 3.45
N THR A 351 -9.21 15.15 3.25
CA THR A 351 -8.58 14.47 2.10
C THR A 351 -7.72 13.31 2.56
N LYS A 352 -7.85 12.18 1.87
CA LYS A 352 -7.04 10.98 2.12
C LYS A 352 -5.61 11.22 1.65
N PHE A 353 -4.65 10.74 2.44
CA PHE A 353 -3.24 10.71 2.08
C PHE A 353 -2.59 9.38 2.48
N ASP A 354 -1.42 9.12 1.94
CA ASP A 354 -0.49 8.11 2.44
C ASP A 354 0.91 8.72 2.64
N ILE A 355 1.78 8.00 3.36
CA ILE A 355 3.19 8.36 3.60
C ILE A 355 4.07 7.42 2.80
N ARG A 356 4.97 7.99 1.98
CA ARG A 356 6.10 7.29 1.36
C ARG A 356 7.32 7.38 2.27
N GLN A 357 7.62 6.30 2.98
CA GLN A 357 8.77 6.19 3.87
C GLN A 357 9.91 5.41 3.21
N TRP A 358 11.12 5.97 3.20
CA TRP A 358 12.30 5.29 2.66
C TRP A 358 13.11 4.57 3.73
N PHE A 359 13.67 3.43 3.36
CA PHE A 359 14.67 2.73 4.15
C PHE A 359 15.65 1.99 3.22
N VAL A 360 16.85 1.71 3.70
CA VAL A 360 17.88 0.96 2.97
C VAL A 360 18.25 -0.29 3.75
N VAL A 361 18.34 -1.42 3.04
CA VAL A 361 19.00 -2.62 3.56
C VAL A 361 20.39 -2.69 2.94
N THR A 362 21.43 -2.71 3.76
CA THR A 362 22.83 -2.81 3.28
C THR A 362 23.40 -4.20 3.41
N ASP A 363 22.78 -5.05 4.22
CA ASP A 363 23.21 -6.42 4.46
C ASP A 363 22.03 -7.24 4.98
N TRP A 364 21.96 -8.52 4.60
CA TRP A 364 20.99 -9.49 5.13
C TRP A 364 21.64 -10.51 6.06
N LYS A 365 22.98 -10.58 6.09
CA LYS A 365 23.75 -11.53 6.91
C LYS A 365 25.02 -10.86 7.47
N PRO A 366 24.95 -10.12 8.60
CA PRO A 366 23.77 -9.90 9.46
C PRO A 366 22.79 -8.86 8.87
N LEU A 367 21.49 -8.96 9.20
CA LEU A 367 20.49 -7.99 8.72
C LEU A 367 20.81 -6.58 9.25
N THR A 368 21.03 -5.63 8.34
CA THR A 368 21.38 -4.24 8.67
C THR A 368 20.44 -3.27 7.94
N VAL A 369 19.64 -2.53 8.72
CA VAL A 369 18.53 -1.70 8.21
C VAL A 369 18.69 -0.24 8.63
N TRP A 370 18.57 0.65 7.65
CA TRP A 370 18.71 2.10 7.81
C TRP A 370 17.40 2.79 7.46
N PHE A 371 16.85 3.56 8.38
CA PHE A 371 15.64 4.35 8.17
C PHE A 371 16.00 5.76 7.73
N TYR A 372 15.32 6.29 6.71
CA TYR A 372 15.52 7.69 6.30
C TYR A 372 14.59 8.60 7.09
N ARG A 373 15.13 9.59 7.82
CA ARG A 373 14.33 10.43 8.73
C ARG A 373 13.31 11.32 8.02
N ASP A 374 13.55 11.65 6.76
CA ASP A 374 12.63 12.42 5.94
C ASP A 374 11.74 11.51 5.09
N CYS A 375 10.47 11.91 4.94
CA CYS A 375 9.50 11.25 4.09
C CYS A 375 8.52 12.28 3.53
N TYR A 376 7.65 11.85 2.61
CA TYR A 376 6.64 12.72 2.02
C TYR A 376 5.27 12.05 1.98
N LEU A 377 4.23 12.87 1.99
CA LEU A 377 2.84 12.47 1.92
C LEU A 377 2.30 12.69 0.51
N ARG A 378 1.41 11.80 0.05
CA ARG A 378 0.71 11.93 -1.24
C ARG A 378 -0.79 12.04 -1.01
N PHE A 379 -1.41 13.07 -1.59
CA PHE A 379 -2.85 13.33 -1.44
C PHE A 379 -3.67 12.77 -2.60
N CYS A 380 -4.89 12.34 -2.29
CA CYS A 380 -5.94 12.12 -3.29
C CYS A 380 -6.39 13.46 -3.92
N SER A 381 -6.94 13.40 -5.14
CA SER A 381 -7.39 14.59 -5.88
C SER A 381 -8.74 15.10 -5.42
N TRP A 382 -9.56 14.21 -4.83
CA TRP A 382 -10.92 14.47 -4.41
C TRP A 382 -11.08 14.23 -2.90
N PRO A 383 -12.01 14.94 -2.22
CA PRO A 383 -12.28 14.75 -0.80
C PRO A 383 -12.61 13.30 -0.45
N PHE A 384 -12.21 12.87 0.73
CA PHE A 384 -12.47 11.53 1.23
C PHE A 384 -13.97 11.32 1.48
N SER A 385 -14.49 10.16 1.08
CA SER A 385 -15.86 9.74 1.37
C SER A 385 -15.93 8.23 1.32
N LEU A 386 -16.63 7.60 2.27
CA LEU A 386 -16.89 6.16 2.22
C LEU A 386 -18.18 5.81 1.46
N CYS A 387 -18.99 6.80 1.10
CA CYS A 387 -20.19 6.61 0.28
C CYS A 387 -19.87 6.48 -1.21
N HIS A 388 -18.69 6.96 -1.59
CA HIS A 388 -18.25 7.14 -2.97
C HIS A 388 -16.88 6.51 -3.15
N LEU A 389 -16.83 5.30 -3.73
CA LEU A 389 -15.61 4.49 -3.78
C LEU A 389 -14.74 4.76 -5.03
N GLU A 390 -14.79 5.97 -5.60
CA GLU A 390 -13.99 6.26 -6.81
C GLU A 390 -12.49 6.33 -6.50
N ARG A 391 -11.68 5.87 -7.45
CA ARG A 391 -10.21 5.83 -7.35
C ARG A 391 -9.59 7.19 -7.00
N ALA A 392 -10.20 8.29 -7.45
CA ALA A 392 -9.76 9.66 -7.16
C ALA A 392 -9.79 10.03 -5.65
N ARG A 393 -10.64 9.35 -4.86
CA ARG A 393 -10.78 9.58 -3.41
C ARG A 393 -9.97 8.59 -2.57
N HIS A 394 -9.69 7.40 -3.11
CA HIS A 394 -9.18 6.28 -2.32
C HIS A 394 -7.76 5.83 -2.66
N LEU A 395 -7.18 6.21 -3.80
CA LEU A 395 -5.84 5.75 -4.24
C LEU A 395 -4.85 6.90 -4.35
N CYS A 396 -3.96 7.11 -3.38
CA CYS A 396 -3.05 8.25 -3.34
C CYS A 396 -1.91 8.23 -4.38
N ASN A 397 -1.75 7.14 -5.14
CA ASN A 397 -0.66 7.00 -6.10
C ASN A 397 -0.71 8.08 -7.19
N VAL A 398 0.43 8.77 -7.41
CA VAL A 398 0.58 9.84 -8.42
C VAL A 398 0.19 9.36 -9.83
N SER A 399 0.48 8.11 -10.20
CA SER A 399 0.11 7.55 -11.50
C SER A 399 -1.40 7.47 -11.72
N VAL A 400 -2.18 7.35 -10.64
CA VAL A 400 -3.65 7.38 -10.66
C VAL A 400 -4.12 8.82 -10.62
N GLN A 401 -3.58 9.62 -9.71
CA GLN A 401 -4.04 10.98 -9.45
C GLN A 401 -3.74 11.97 -10.59
N LYS A 402 -2.75 11.69 -11.45
CA LYS A 402 -2.47 12.51 -12.65
C LYS A 402 -3.63 12.55 -13.65
N TRP A 403 -4.49 11.53 -13.64
CA TRP A 403 -5.65 11.45 -14.55
C TRP A 403 -6.90 12.17 -14.02
N TYR A 404 -6.87 12.65 -12.77
CA TYR A 404 -7.99 13.33 -12.15
C TYR A 404 -7.70 14.81 -11.92
N LYS A 405 -8.61 15.65 -12.41
CA LYS A 405 -8.64 17.06 -12.03
C LYS A 405 -9.02 17.17 -10.56
N THR A 406 -8.47 18.17 -9.89
CA THR A 406 -8.84 18.52 -8.52
C THR A 406 -10.34 18.81 -8.44
N SER A 407 -11.00 18.29 -7.41
CA SER A 407 -12.44 18.53 -7.22
C SER A 407 -12.70 20.02 -6.94
N PRO A 408 -13.81 20.61 -7.43
CA PRO A 408 -14.25 21.94 -6.99
C PRO A 408 -14.49 22.03 -5.48
N ASP A 409 -14.88 20.91 -4.86
CA ASP A 409 -15.15 20.81 -3.42
C ASP A 409 -13.89 20.55 -2.59
N GLN A 410 -12.70 20.58 -3.21
CA GLN A 410 -11.44 20.34 -2.53
C GLN A 410 -11.09 21.51 -1.61
N ASP A 411 -10.70 21.22 -0.37
CA ASP A 411 -10.23 22.25 0.56
C ASP A 411 -8.99 22.96 -0.03
N PRO A 412 -8.99 24.30 -0.12
CA PRO A 412 -7.93 25.07 -0.79
C PRO A 412 -6.57 24.99 -0.06
N ARG A 413 -6.54 24.49 1.18
CA ARG A 413 -5.30 24.30 1.94
C ARG A 413 -4.56 23.01 1.54
N VAL A 414 -5.21 22.09 0.83
CA VAL A 414 -4.53 20.94 0.22
C VAL A 414 -3.60 21.48 -0.87
N PRO A 415 -2.30 21.10 -0.87
CA PRO A 415 -1.34 21.68 -1.79
C PRO A 415 -1.69 21.32 -3.25
N PRO A 416 -1.54 22.26 -4.22
CA PRO A 416 -1.89 22.00 -5.62
C PRO A 416 -1.11 20.83 -6.25
N ASP A 417 0.13 20.63 -5.83
CA ASP A 417 0.99 19.53 -6.26
C ASP A 417 0.66 18.19 -5.56
N LYS A 418 -0.27 18.19 -4.60
CA LYS A 418 -0.76 17.03 -3.85
C LYS A 418 0.36 16.33 -3.07
N ILE A 419 1.39 17.06 -2.65
CA ILE A 419 2.52 16.52 -1.89
C ILE A 419 2.82 17.39 -0.66
N TRP A 420 3.04 16.74 0.48
CA TRP A 420 3.64 17.38 1.66
C TRP A 420 4.93 16.70 2.08
N SER A 421 5.82 17.47 2.70
CA SER A 421 6.92 16.91 3.49
C SER A 421 6.42 16.47 4.87
N ASN A 422 7.12 15.52 5.48
CA ASN A 422 6.93 15.13 6.89
C ASN A 422 6.99 16.31 7.87
N LYS A 423 7.74 17.37 7.58
CA LYS A 423 7.79 18.59 8.42
C LYS A 423 6.46 19.35 8.40
N GLN A 424 5.86 19.54 7.23
CA GLN A 424 4.53 20.14 7.12
C GLN A 424 3.47 19.29 7.83
N PHE A 425 3.61 17.96 7.78
CA PHE A 425 2.72 17.08 8.52
C PHE A 425 2.91 17.18 10.05
N GLN A 426 4.14 17.28 10.55
CA GLN A 426 4.42 17.53 11.96
C GLN A 426 3.82 18.86 12.45
N GLU A 427 3.93 19.92 11.65
CA GLU A 427 3.30 21.21 11.95
C GLU A 427 1.77 21.09 12.00
N TYR A 428 1.17 20.32 11.08
CA TYR A 428 -0.27 20.04 11.10
C TYR A 428 -0.69 19.25 12.35
N LEU A 429 0.05 18.21 12.74
CA LEU A 429 -0.21 17.47 13.97
C LEU A 429 -0.09 18.36 15.21
N ALA A 430 0.89 19.28 15.24
CA ALA A 430 1.02 20.25 16.32
C ALA A 430 -0.20 21.20 16.40
N GLN A 431 -0.75 21.62 15.27
CA GLN A 431 -1.99 22.42 15.22
C GLN A 431 -3.20 21.65 15.74
N LEU A 432 -3.23 20.32 15.58
CA LEU A 432 -4.26 19.45 16.16
C LEU A 432 -4.04 19.13 17.65
N GLY A 433 -2.97 19.64 18.27
CA GLY A 433 -2.60 19.30 19.65
C GLY A 433 -2.01 17.89 19.80
N GLN A 434 -1.55 17.30 18.70
CA GLN A 434 -1.00 15.93 18.62
C GLN A 434 0.47 15.91 18.18
N ALA A 435 1.25 16.96 18.53
CA ALA A 435 2.66 17.07 18.12
C ALA A 435 3.50 15.82 18.46
N ASP A 436 3.25 15.24 19.63
CA ASP A 436 3.96 14.06 20.12
C ASP A 436 3.69 12.79 19.31
N ALA A 437 2.55 12.70 18.61
CA ALA A 437 2.16 11.51 17.87
C ALA A 437 3.19 11.14 16.79
N TRP A 438 3.87 12.12 16.19
CA TRP A 438 4.92 11.87 15.21
C TRP A 438 6.08 11.06 15.80
N HIS A 439 6.60 11.49 16.94
CA HIS A 439 7.79 10.89 17.56
C HIS A 439 7.48 9.69 18.45
N GLN A 440 6.29 9.65 19.07
CA GLN A 440 5.91 8.62 20.03
C GLN A 440 5.13 7.45 19.40
N VAL A 441 4.44 7.68 18.27
CA VAL A 441 3.56 6.67 17.65
C VAL A 441 3.98 6.38 16.21
N LEU A 442 3.95 7.37 15.33
CA LEU A 442 4.13 7.18 13.89
C LEU A 442 5.53 6.66 13.52
N VAL A 443 6.59 7.35 13.94
CA VAL A 443 7.97 6.93 13.61
C VAL A 443 8.33 5.57 14.22
N PRO A 444 8.07 5.32 15.52
CA PRO A 444 8.29 3.99 16.09
C PRO A 444 7.48 2.89 15.41
N GLY A 445 6.19 3.13 15.12
CA GLY A 445 5.32 2.18 14.45
C GLY A 445 5.77 1.85 13.02
N MET A 446 6.17 2.86 12.23
CA MET A 446 6.71 2.64 10.88
C MET A 446 8.02 1.83 10.93
N LYS A 447 8.92 2.13 11.88
CA LYS A 447 10.17 1.37 12.07
C LYS A 447 9.86 -0.08 12.44
N ALA A 448 8.97 -0.32 13.41
CA ALA A 448 8.59 -1.66 13.84
C ALA A 448 7.95 -2.47 12.71
N ALA A 449 7.03 -1.87 11.96
CA ALA A 449 6.39 -2.50 10.80
C ALA A 449 7.43 -2.92 9.75
N ILE A 450 8.37 -2.04 9.38
CA ILE A 450 9.45 -2.35 8.43
C ILE A 450 10.31 -3.51 8.95
N LEU A 451 10.75 -3.47 10.22
CA LEU A 451 11.61 -4.50 10.78
C LEU A 451 10.93 -5.87 10.84
N ASN A 452 9.68 -5.92 11.31
CA ASN A 452 8.90 -7.16 11.35
C ASN A 452 8.68 -7.72 9.95
N THR A 453 8.38 -6.87 8.96
CA THR A 453 8.27 -7.30 7.57
C THR A 453 9.59 -7.89 7.04
N LEU A 454 10.73 -7.23 7.25
CA LEU A 454 12.02 -7.72 6.76
C LEU A 454 12.40 -9.06 7.41
N ARG A 455 12.21 -9.19 8.73
CA ARG A 455 12.45 -10.44 9.47
C ARG A 455 11.60 -11.59 8.94
N SER A 456 10.33 -11.33 8.64
CA SER A 456 9.42 -12.35 8.09
C SER A 456 9.83 -12.89 6.72
N ALA A 457 10.67 -12.15 5.99
CA ALA A 457 11.13 -12.51 4.64
C ALA A 457 12.63 -12.83 4.56
N GLN A 458 13.37 -12.77 5.67
CA GLN A 458 14.84 -12.82 5.68
C GLN A 458 15.44 -14.06 5.00
N ASP A 459 14.81 -15.23 5.17
CA ASP A 459 15.27 -16.49 4.56
C ASP A 459 14.95 -16.64 3.07
N GLN A 460 14.05 -15.79 2.55
CA GLN A 460 13.58 -15.86 1.15
C GLN A 460 14.44 -15.00 0.22
N VAL A 461 15.12 -13.99 0.78
CA VAL A 461 15.91 -13.02 0.00
C VAL A 461 17.21 -13.62 -0.51
N GLY A 462 17.47 -13.40 -1.80
CA GLY A 462 18.72 -13.71 -2.46
C GLY A 462 19.81 -12.74 -2.06
N PHE A 463 20.49 -13.06 -0.96
CA PHE A 463 21.58 -12.26 -0.43
C PHE A 463 22.86 -12.34 -1.28
N ARG A 464 23.46 -11.17 -1.53
CA ARG A 464 24.80 -11.02 -2.12
C ARG A 464 25.57 -9.94 -1.37
N LYS A 465 26.78 -10.24 -0.89
CA LYS A 465 27.69 -9.22 -0.32
C LYS A 465 28.00 -8.18 -1.39
N GLY A 466 28.00 -6.91 -1.01
CA GLY A 466 28.19 -5.78 -1.94
C GLY A 466 26.89 -5.30 -2.59
N SER A 467 25.79 -6.05 -2.49
CA SER A 467 24.47 -5.51 -2.80
C SER A 467 23.90 -4.70 -1.64
N PHE A 468 23.12 -3.68 -1.96
CA PHE A 468 22.27 -2.92 -1.05
C PHE A 468 20.99 -2.59 -1.80
N GLU A 469 19.90 -2.22 -1.12
CA GLU A 469 18.69 -1.81 -1.82
C GLU A 469 17.93 -0.74 -1.05
N LEU A 470 17.47 0.27 -1.80
CA LEU A 470 16.61 1.35 -1.32
C LEU A 470 15.16 0.97 -1.58
N TYR A 471 14.37 0.90 -0.53
CA TYR A 471 12.95 0.56 -0.60
C TYR A 471 12.08 1.76 -0.23
N GLY A 472 10.83 1.75 -0.71
CA GLY A 472 9.79 2.69 -0.31
C GLY A 472 8.60 1.95 0.31
N ALA A 473 8.37 2.12 1.60
CA ALA A 473 7.19 1.63 2.30
C ALA A 473 6.06 2.66 2.26
N ASP A 474 4.86 2.21 1.94
CA ASP A 474 3.65 3.04 1.89
C ASP A 474 2.80 2.80 3.14
N PHE A 475 2.51 3.86 3.89
CA PHE A 475 1.72 3.80 5.12
C PHE A 475 0.46 4.66 5.03
N LEU A 476 -0.66 4.16 5.56
CA LEU A 476 -1.79 5.00 5.99
C LEU A 476 -1.65 5.35 7.46
N VAL A 477 -2.42 6.36 7.90
CA VAL A 477 -2.48 6.78 9.30
C VAL A 477 -3.92 6.65 9.77
N GLY A 478 -4.15 5.90 10.85
CA GLY A 478 -5.45 5.84 11.54
C GLY A 478 -5.76 7.14 12.27
N GLU A 479 -7.02 7.36 12.66
CA GLU A 479 -7.40 8.54 13.48
C GLU A 479 -6.69 8.58 14.85
N ASP A 480 -6.27 7.41 15.33
CA ASP A 480 -5.43 7.19 16.51
C ASP A 480 -3.93 7.41 16.27
N CYS A 481 -3.57 7.95 15.10
CA CYS A 481 -2.20 8.12 14.61
C CYS A 481 -1.40 6.82 14.43
N GLN A 482 -2.04 5.64 14.46
CA GLN A 482 -1.34 4.38 14.20
C GLN A 482 -0.98 4.25 12.71
N PRO A 483 0.29 3.92 12.37
CA PRO A 483 0.69 3.70 11.00
C PRO A 483 0.31 2.29 10.52
N TRP A 484 -0.37 2.21 9.38
CA TRP A 484 -0.79 0.97 8.73
C TRP A 484 0.00 0.74 7.45
N LEU A 485 0.86 -0.27 7.42
CA LEU A 485 1.64 -0.66 6.24
C LEU A 485 0.70 -1.17 5.14
N LEU A 486 0.85 -0.62 3.94
CA LEU A 486 0.08 -1.05 2.76
C LEU A 486 0.87 -1.99 1.85
N GLU A 487 2.08 -1.56 1.51
CA GLU A 487 3.00 -2.22 0.58
C GLU A 487 4.43 -1.71 0.79
N ILE A 488 5.40 -2.51 0.34
CA ILE A 488 6.80 -2.09 0.20
C ILE A 488 7.15 -2.20 -1.27
N ASN A 489 7.74 -1.15 -1.82
CA ASN A 489 8.16 -1.09 -3.22
C ASN A 489 9.69 -1.23 -3.28
N SER A 490 10.18 -2.18 -4.07
CA SER A 490 11.55 -2.12 -4.60
C SER A 490 11.63 -0.98 -5.60
N CYS A 491 12.81 -0.34 -5.70
CA CYS A 491 13.05 0.76 -6.63
C CYS A 491 11.98 1.85 -6.59
N PRO A 492 11.76 2.48 -5.42
CA PRO A 492 10.78 3.56 -5.30
C PRO A 492 11.11 4.66 -6.31
N THR A 493 10.07 5.20 -6.96
CA THR A 493 10.24 6.29 -7.94
C THR A 493 11.01 7.46 -7.34
N MET A 494 12.01 7.93 -8.07
CA MET A 494 12.84 9.09 -7.73
C MET A 494 12.50 10.33 -8.56
N ARG A 495 11.42 10.28 -9.36
CA ARG A 495 10.99 11.37 -10.25
C ARG A 495 10.56 12.60 -9.44
N ALA A 496 10.94 13.76 -9.94
CA ALA A 496 10.65 15.05 -9.30
C ALA A 496 9.25 15.58 -9.70
N SER A 497 8.19 15.03 -9.12
CA SER A 497 6.81 15.49 -9.36
C SER A 497 6.45 16.83 -8.69
N SER A 498 7.21 17.26 -7.68
CA SER A 498 6.99 18.49 -6.93
C SER A 498 8.31 19.06 -6.39
N ALA A 499 8.29 20.28 -5.84
CA ALA A 499 9.45 20.84 -5.17
C ALA A 499 9.92 19.98 -3.97
N VAL A 500 8.95 19.36 -3.27
CA VAL A 500 9.22 18.46 -2.14
C VAL A 500 9.92 17.19 -2.62
N THR A 501 9.37 16.48 -3.62
CA THR A 501 9.98 15.24 -4.12
C THR A 501 11.31 15.53 -4.82
N ARG A 502 11.44 16.62 -5.58
CA ARG A 502 12.72 17.04 -6.18
C ARG A 502 13.84 17.12 -5.13
N ARG A 503 13.57 17.79 -4.00
CA ARG A 503 14.54 17.94 -2.92
C ARG A 503 14.80 16.62 -2.20
N LEU A 504 13.74 15.92 -1.79
CA LEU A 504 13.86 14.73 -0.94
C LEU A 504 14.44 13.53 -1.70
N CYS A 505 14.00 13.28 -2.95
CA CYS A 505 14.54 12.23 -3.80
C CYS A 505 16.03 12.46 -4.11
N ALA A 506 16.45 13.71 -4.35
CA ALA A 506 17.87 14.02 -4.55
C ALA A 506 18.69 13.80 -3.27
N ASN A 507 18.14 14.19 -2.11
CA ASN A 507 18.81 14.01 -0.83
C ASN A 507 18.99 12.52 -0.48
N VAL A 508 17.95 11.69 -0.62
CA VAL A 508 18.04 10.25 -0.29
C VAL A 508 19.00 9.51 -1.21
N GLN A 509 19.05 9.86 -2.51
CA GLN A 509 20.04 9.34 -3.45
C GLN A 509 21.48 9.68 -3.03
N ARG A 510 21.74 10.97 -2.73
CA ARG A 510 23.06 11.43 -2.25
C ARG A 510 23.46 10.73 -0.95
N ASP A 511 22.56 10.64 0.00
CA ASP A 511 22.83 10.06 1.32
C ASP A 511 23.00 8.53 1.24
N THR A 512 22.34 7.88 0.27
CA THR A 512 22.55 6.45 -0.01
C THR A 512 23.98 6.21 -0.48
N LEU A 513 24.52 7.05 -1.37
CA LEU A 513 25.93 6.96 -1.78
C LEU A 513 26.90 7.19 -0.61
N ARG A 514 26.59 8.12 0.30
CA ARG A 514 27.39 8.29 1.54
C ARG A 514 27.41 7.01 2.38
N LEU A 515 26.26 6.36 2.49
CA LEU A 515 26.11 5.14 3.27
C LEU A 515 26.89 3.95 2.67
N VAL A 516 26.80 3.75 1.35
CA VAL A 516 27.31 2.52 0.71
C VAL A 516 28.73 2.65 0.15
N LEU A 517 29.21 3.89 -0.06
CA LEU A 517 30.57 4.18 -0.55
C LEU A 517 31.41 4.85 0.54
N ASP A 518 30.97 6.02 1.02
CA ASP A 518 31.84 6.87 1.85
C ASP A 518 32.14 6.23 3.21
N ARG A 519 31.15 5.57 3.84
CA ARG A 519 31.36 4.85 5.10
C ARG A 519 32.34 3.69 5.02
N LYS A 520 32.52 3.07 3.85
CA LYS A 520 33.52 2.00 3.68
C LYS A 520 34.93 2.52 3.91
N ASN A 521 35.20 3.76 3.52
CA ASN A 521 36.50 4.41 3.67
C ASN A 521 36.62 5.20 4.98
N ASN A 522 35.52 5.80 5.45
CA ASN A 522 35.47 6.57 6.69
C ASN A 522 34.20 6.21 7.49
N PRO A 523 34.29 5.29 8.47
CA PRO A 523 33.15 4.89 9.28
C PRO A 523 32.49 6.03 10.08
N THR A 524 33.14 7.18 10.24
CA THR A 524 32.61 8.34 10.99
C THR A 524 31.99 9.41 10.09
N CYS A 525 31.99 9.22 8.77
CA CYS A 525 31.43 10.21 7.86
C CYS A 525 29.91 10.39 8.08
N SER A 526 29.41 11.59 7.77
CA SER A 526 27.98 11.85 7.80
C SER A 526 27.23 10.91 6.84
N ILE A 527 26.16 10.30 7.33
CA ILE A 527 25.20 9.50 6.53
C ILE A 527 23.97 10.31 6.13
N GLY A 528 24.05 11.65 6.23
CA GLY A 528 22.92 12.53 5.99
C GLY A 528 21.76 12.25 6.95
N ALA A 529 20.56 12.06 6.39
CA ALA A 529 19.35 11.83 7.18
C ALA A 529 19.06 10.34 7.48
N PHE A 530 19.96 9.42 7.13
CA PHE A 530 19.83 8.02 7.55
C PHE A 530 20.07 7.83 9.05
N GLU A 531 19.38 6.85 9.61
CA GLU A 531 19.51 6.38 10.98
C GLU A 531 19.58 4.86 10.97
N LEU A 532 20.55 4.27 11.67
CA LEU A 532 20.61 2.82 11.86
C LEU A 532 19.49 2.43 12.83
N ILE A 533 18.53 1.63 12.38
CA ILE A 533 17.42 1.16 13.23
C ILE A 533 17.55 -0.30 13.63
N TYR A 534 18.36 -1.08 12.90
CA TYR A 534 18.60 -2.47 13.22
C TYR A 534 19.92 -2.96 12.67
N LYS A 535 20.61 -3.77 13.47
CA LYS A 535 21.79 -4.54 13.08
C LYS A 535 21.81 -5.79 13.96
N GLU A 536 21.68 -6.96 13.32
CA GLU A 536 21.81 -8.26 13.98
C GLU A 536 23.24 -8.53 14.50
#